data_AF-A0A7C6ZAS5-F1
#
_entry.id   AF-A0A7C6ZAS5-F1
#
_cell.length_a   1.000
_cell.length_b   1.000
_cell.length_c   1.000
_cell.angle_alpha   90.00
_cell.angle_beta   90.00
_cell.angle_gamma   90.00
#
_symmetry.space_group_name_H-M   'P 1'
#
loop_
_entity.id
_entity.type
_entity.pdbx_description
1 polymer ?
#
loop_
_entity_poly.entity_id
_entity_poly.type
_entity_poly.pdbx_seq_one_letter_code
_entity_poly.pdbx_strand_id
1 'polypeptide(L)' 'WERYSSRQDTRMKLGGLVGTATYEFHDASLAEFFLPWLVLGEYIHVGKGCTFGLGWLNVTFDSK' A
#
# COMPACT_ATOMS: atom_id res chain seq x y z
N TRP A 1 11.41 -11.04 2.47
CA TRP A 1 11.41 -11.58 1.10
C TRP A 1 12.69 -11.11 0.40
N GLU A 2 13.35 -11.99 -0.35
CA GLU A 2 14.51 -11.62 -1.18
C GLU A 2 14.28 -12.08 -2.63
N ARG A 3 14.78 -11.34 -3.61
CA ARG A 3 14.73 -11.70 -5.03
C ARG A 3 16.12 -11.66 -5.64
N TYR A 4 16.45 -12.65 -6.47
CA TYR A 4 17.65 -12.58 -7.31
C TYR A 4 17.43 -11.67 -8.53
N SER A 5 18.28 -10.67 -8.70
CA SER A 5 18.32 -9.82 -9.89
C SER A 5 19.32 -10.39 -10.89
N SER A 6 18.85 -11.00 -11.97
CA SER A 6 19.73 -11.49 -13.03
C SER A 6 20.48 -10.38 -13.76
N ARG A 7 19.93 -9.16 -13.79
CA ARG A 7 20.59 -7.99 -14.40
C ARG A 7 21.78 -7.48 -13.57
N GLN A 8 21.74 -7.66 -12.25
CA GLN A 8 22.75 -7.16 -11.32
C GLN A 8 23.54 -8.29 -10.64
N ASP A 9 23.22 -9.53 -11.00
CA ASP A 9 23.77 -10.77 -10.45
C ASP A 9 23.82 -10.80 -8.91
N THR A 10 22.74 -10.34 -8.27
CA THR A 10 22.71 -10.16 -6.80
C THR A 10 21.35 -10.44 -6.18
N ARG A 11 21.34 -10.84 -4.90
CA ARG A 11 20.12 -10.97 -4.09
C ARG A 11 19.72 -9.62 -3.50
N MET A 12 18.55 -9.16 -3.89
CA MET A 12 17.94 -7.93 -3.41
C MET A 12 16.99 -8.22 -2.26
N LYS A 13 17.16 -7.50 -1.15
CA LYS A 13 16.15 -7.46 -0.08
C LYS A 13 14.99 -6.58 -0.52
N LEU A 14 13.80 -7.17 -0.60
CA LEU A 14 12.56 -6.44 -0.85
C LEU A 14 11.77 -6.45 0.45
N GLY A 15 12.03 -5.42 1.27
CA GLY A 15 11.31 -5.15 2.50
C GLY A 15 10.20 -4.13 2.28
N GLY A 16 9.40 -3.92 3.31
CA GLY A 16 8.32 -2.95 3.35
C GLY A 16 7.69 -2.92 4.73
N LEU A 17 6.71 -2.04 4.92
CA LEU A 17 5.87 -2.04 6.12
C LEU A 17 4.73 -3.03 5.93
N VAL A 18 4.46 -3.84 6.96
CA VAL A 18 3.29 -4.73 7.03
C VAL A 18 2.62 -4.49 8.38
N GLY A 19 1.33 -4.22 8.34
CA GLY A 19 0.53 -3.93 9.53
C GLY A 19 -0.72 -3.16 9.18
N THR A 20 -1.37 -2.63 10.20
CA THR A 20 -2.59 -1.83 10.09
C THR A 20 -2.30 -0.39 10.49
N ALA A 21 -2.89 0.56 9.76
CA ALA A 21 -2.86 1.97 10.11
C ALA A 21 -4.30 2.50 10.16
N THR A 22 -4.63 3.19 11.24
CA THR A 22 -5.95 3.82 11.43
C THR A 22 -5.82 5.31 11.21
N TYR A 23 -6.73 5.87 10.42
CA TYR A 23 -6.80 7.29 10.12
C TYR A 23 -8.16 7.84 10.56
N GLU A 24 -8.15 9.00 11.19
CA GLU A 24 -9.38 9.72 11.56
C GLU A 24 -9.44 11.03 10.76
N PHE A 25 -10.63 11.36 10.26
CA PHE A 25 -10.88 12.60 9.54
C PHE A 25 -11.85 13.45 10.34
N HIS A 26 -11.46 14.69 10.63
CA HIS A 26 -12.33 15.68 11.27
C HIS A 26 -13.13 16.52 10.25
N ASP A 27 -12.76 16.45 8.98
CA ASP A 27 -13.39 17.14 7.86
C ASP A 27 -13.88 16.12 6.83
N ALA A 28 -15.18 16.14 6.55
CA ALA A 28 -15.81 15.24 5.59
C ALA A 28 -15.29 15.45 4.16
N SER A 29 -14.99 16.69 3.77
CA SER A 29 -14.48 16.99 2.42
C SER A 29 -13.09 16.39 2.19
N LEU A 30 -12.25 16.35 3.24
CA LEU A 30 -10.94 15.72 3.18
C LEU A 30 -11.06 14.20 3.09
N ALA A 31 -12.01 13.61 3.82
CA ALA A 31 -12.29 12.19 3.73
C ALA A 31 -12.76 11.81 2.30
N GLU A 32 -13.73 12.54 1.74
CA GLU A 32 -14.22 12.32 0.38
C GLU A 32 -13.12 12.45 -0.67
N PHE A 33 -12.18 13.39 -0.50
CA PHE A 33 -11.06 13.55 -1.40
C PHE A 33 -10.04 12.41 -1.30
N PHE A 34 -9.74 11.94 -0.08
CA PHE A 34 -8.64 11.00 0.15
C PHE A 34 -9.03 9.52 0.05
N LEU A 35 -10.22 9.15 0.51
CA LEU A 35 -10.67 7.75 0.56
C LEU A 35 -10.68 7.04 -0.80
N PRO A 36 -11.07 7.67 -1.94
CA PRO A 36 -11.01 7.01 -3.24
C PRO A 36 -9.60 6.53 -3.62
N TRP A 37 -8.56 7.23 -3.19
CA TRP A 37 -7.17 6.83 -3.44
C TRP A 37 -6.75 5.61 -2.64
N LEU A 38 -7.23 5.48 -1.40
CA LEU A 38 -6.99 4.27 -0.60
C LEU A 38 -7.70 3.08 -1.21
N VAL A 39 -8.98 3.22 -1.60
CA VAL A 39 -9.74 2.14 -2.24
C VAL A 39 -9.08 1.72 -3.56
N LEU A 40 -8.61 2.68 -4.36
CA LEU A 40 -7.85 2.36 -5.57
C LEU A 40 -6.59 1.53 -5.26
N GLY A 41 -5.91 1.84 -4.15
CA GLY A 41 -4.74 1.12 -3.66
C GLY A 41 -4.95 -0.38 -3.45
N GLU A 42 -6.17 -0.85 -3.20
CA GLU A 42 -6.49 -2.29 -3.11
C GLU A 42 -6.25 -3.02 -4.44
N TYR A 43 -6.47 -2.32 -5.56
CA TYR A 43 -6.35 -2.88 -6.91
C TYR A 43 -4.95 -2.71 -7.48
N ILE A 44 -4.34 -1.54 -7.26
CA ILE A 44 -3.09 -1.16 -7.94
C ILE A 44 -1.84 -1.31 -7.07
N HIS A 45 -2.03 -1.53 -5.77
CA HIS A 45 -0.99 -1.47 -4.74
C HIS A 45 -0.35 -0.07 -4.64
N VAL A 46 0.37 0.21 -3.55
CA VAL A 46 0.95 1.53 -3.29
C VAL A 46 2.46 1.44 -3.00
N GLY A 47 3.23 2.36 -3.58
CA GLY A 47 4.67 2.47 -3.37
C GLY A 47 5.51 1.80 -4.45
N LYS A 48 6.67 1.25 -4.07
CA LYS A 48 7.63 0.67 -5.01
C LYS A 48 7.47 -0.84 -5.09
N GLY A 49 7.55 -1.38 -6.31
CA GLY A 49 7.56 -2.83 -6.52
C GLY A 49 6.18 -3.47 -6.51
N CYS A 50 5.12 -2.70 -6.82
CA CYS A 50 3.75 -3.19 -6.98
C CYS A 50 3.66 -4.40 -7.92
N THR A 51 4.43 -4.39 -9.02
CA THR A 51 4.49 -5.51 -9.98
C THR A 51 5.11 -6.79 -9.41
N PHE A 52 5.78 -6.71 -8.27
CA PHE A 52 6.29 -7.87 -7.51
C PHE A 52 5.38 -8.26 -6.35
N GLY A 53 4.16 -7.73 -6.29
CA GLY A 53 3.18 -8.02 -5.24
C GLY A 53 3.39 -7.23 -3.94
N LEU A 54 4.29 -6.24 -3.92
CA LEU A 54 4.50 -5.39 -2.73
C LEU A 54 3.48 -4.26 -2.68
N GLY A 55 3.28 -3.69 -1.49
CA GLY A 55 2.45 -2.49 -1.32
C GLY A 55 0.94 -2.75 -1.41
N TRP A 56 0.51 -4.01 -1.36
CA TRP A 56 -0.92 -4.31 -1.26
C TRP A 56 -1.48 -3.81 0.06
N LEU A 57 -2.69 -3.28 0.03
CA LEU A 57 -3.43 -2.85 1.19
C LEU A 57 -4.90 -3.25 1.04
N ASN A 58 -5.62 -3.27 2.17
CA ASN A 58 -7.06 -3.42 2.22
C ASN A 58 -7.63 -2.28 3.08
N VAL A 59 -8.74 -1.71 2.66
CA VAL A 59 -9.41 -0.58 3.29
C VAL A 59 -10.68 -1.07 3.96
N THR A 60 -10.79 -0.81 5.25
CA THR A 60 -12.02 -1.02 6.01
C THR A 60 -12.51 0.31 6.55
N PHE A 61 -13.82 0.50 6.52
CA PHE A 61 -14.48 1.68 7.05
C PHE A 61 -15.16 1.28 8.35
N ASP A 62 -14.87 2.02 9.42
CA ASP A 62 -15.58 1.89 10.67
C ASP A 62 -16.65 2.97 10.74
N SER A 63 -17.90 2.57 10.90
CA SER A 63 -19.00 3.47 11.21
C SER A 63 -19.10 3.59 12.72
N LYS A 64 -18.74 4.76 13.26
CA LYS A 64 -19.16 5.14 14.62
C LYS A 64 -20.69 5.16 14.71
#